data_AF-A0A7G2JY94-F1
#
_entry.id   AF-A0A7G2JY94-F1
#
_cell.length_a   1.000
_cell.length_b   1.000
_cell.length_c   1.000
_cell.angle_alpha   90.00
_cell.angle_beta   90.00
_cell.angle_gamma   90.00
#
_symmetry.space_group_name_H-M   'P 1'
#
loop_
_entity.id
_entity.type
_entity.pdbx_description
1 polymer ?
#
loop_
_entity_poly.entity_id
_entity_poly.type
_entity_poly.pdbx_seq_one_letter_code
_entity_poly.pdbx_strand_id
1 'polypeptide(L)'
;MPVMKVSDHLTYLAEAIIEVVVNLAWKQVSSRFGVPEHLQNNEKGFLVIGYGKLGGIELGYKSDLDLVFLYDAVESQTTGGKKVIDSNQFYLRLAQKIVSIFSINTSAGVLYEADMRL
;
A
#
# COMPACT_ATOMS: atom_id res chain seq x y z
N MET A 1 -9.19 28.75 1.36
CA MET A 1 -9.26 27.89 2.57
C MET A 1 -8.20 28.34 3.56
N PRO A 2 -8.44 28.30 4.88
CA PRO A 2 -7.41 28.56 5.89
C PRO A 2 -6.24 27.57 5.73
N VAL A 3 -5.00 28.00 5.95
CA VAL A 3 -3.78 27.20 5.73
C VAL A 3 -3.81 25.88 6.53
N MET A 4 -4.32 25.90 7.77
CA MET A 4 -4.46 24.69 8.60
C MET A 4 -5.38 23.62 7.99
N LYS A 5 -6.39 24.00 7.19
CA LYS A 5 -7.29 23.02 6.56
C LYS A 5 -6.67 22.36 5.32
N VAL A 6 -5.64 22.96 4.73
CA VAL A 6 -5.05 22.43 3.50
C VAL A 6 -4.33 21.12 3.79
N SER A 7 -3.57 21.05 4.89
CA SER A 7 -2.87 19.83 5.29
C SER A 7 -3.83 18.68 5.61
N ASP A 8 -4.93 18.96 6.32
CA ASP A 8 -5.97 17.96 6.60
C ASP A 8 -6.52 17.34 5.30
N HIS A 9 -6.91 18.19 4.35
CA HIS A 9 -7.44 17.74 3.07
C HIS A 9 -6.42 16.95 2.23
N LEU A 10 -5.15 17.35 2.27
CA LEU A 10 -4.08 16.61 1.59
C LEU A 10 -3.81 15.26 2.26
N THR A 11 -3.90 15.18 3.58
CA THR A 11 -3.79 13.94 4.32
C THR A 11 -4.93 12.98 3.99
N TYR A 12 -6.18 13.45 4.03
CA TYR A 12 -7.32 12.61 3.64
C TYR A 12 -7.25 12.13 2.19
N LEU A 13 -6.76 12.99 1.28
CA LEU A 13 -6.54 12.59 -0.09
C LEU A 13 -5.47 11.50 -0.20
N ALA A 14 -4.34 11.64 0.52
CA ALA A 14 -3.27 10.66 0.52
C ALA A 14 -3.76 9.31 1.07
N GLU A 15 -4.52 9.30 2.17
CA GLU A 15 -5.11 8.09 2.75
C GLU A 15 -6.05 7.37 1.76
N ALA A 16 -6.95 8.11 1.12
CA ALA A 16 -7.86 7.55 0.11
C ALA A 16 -7.09 6.96 -1.08
N ILE A 17 -6.02 7.63 -1.52
CA ILE A 17 -5.15 7.13 -2.59
C ILE A 17 -4.43 5.85 -2.15
N ILE A 18 -3.87 5.81 -0.94
CA ILE A 18 -3.21 4.62 -0.39
C ILE A 18 -4.17 3.43 -0.37
N GLU A 19 -5.41 3.62 0.08
CA GLU A 19 -6.42 2.58 0.11
C GLU A 19 -6.68 2.01 -1.31
N VAL A 20 -6.85 2.89 -2.30
CA VAL A 20 -7.05 2.48 -3.70
C VAL A 20 -5.83 1.74 -4.24
N VAL A 21 -4.62 2.22 -3.97
CA VAL A 21 -3.38 1.58 -4.43
C VAL A 21 -3.21 0.19 -3.80
N VAL A 22 -3.47 0.03 -2.50
CA VAL A 22 -3.42 -1.27 -1.82
C VAL A 22 -4.44 -2.23 -2.45
N ASN A 23 -5.67 -1.78 -2.71
CA ASN A 23 -6.70 -2.58 -3.37
C ASN A 23 -6.30 -3.02 -4.79
N LEU A 24 -5.72 -2.11 -5.57
CA LEU A 24 -5.23 -2.41 -6.92
C LEU A 24 -4.06 -3.40 -6.90
N ALA A 25 -3.08 -3.18 -6.02
CA ALA A 25 -1.94 -4.07 -5.84
C ALA A 25 -2.40 -5.47 -5.41
N TRP A 26 -3.29 -5.54 -4.41
CA TRP A 26 -3.88 -6.79 -3.93
C TRP A 26 -4.52 -7.57 -5.06
N LYS A 27 -5.42 -6.95 -5.82
CA LYS A 27 -6.10 -7.59 -6.96
C LYS A 27 -5.12 -8.12 -8.00
N GLN A 28 -4.06 -7.38 -8.30
CA GLN A 28 -3.06 -7.80 -9.29
C GLN A 28 -2.21 -8.97 -8.79
N VAL A 29 -1.73 -8.91 -7.55
CA VAL A 29 -0.92 -9.99 -6.98
C VAL A 29 -1.77 -11.25 -6.78
N SER A 30 -2.99 -11.11 -6.25
CA SER A 30 -3.88 -12.25 -6.01
C SER A 30 -4.40 -12.90 -7.29
N SER A 31 -4.61 -12.14 -8.37
CA SER A 31 -4.97 -12.73 -9.66
C SER A 31 -3.92 -13.70 -10.21
N ARG A 32 -2.65 -13.54 -9.79
CA ARG A 32 -1.53 -14.38 -10.23
C ARG A 32 -1.25 -15.51 -9.24
N PHE A 33 -1.21 -15.19 -7.95
CA PHE A 33 -0.72 -16.10 -6.92
C PHE A 33 -1.82 -16.67 -6.02
N GLY A 34 -3.05 -16.16 -6.11
CA GLY A 34 -4.12 -16.51 -5.18
C GLY A 34 -4.02 -15.67 -3.90
N VAL A 35 -4.62 -16.13 -2.82
CA VAL A 35 -4.58 -15.45 -1.51
C VAL A 35 -3.98 -16.38 -0.44
N PRO A 36 -3.27 -15.86 0.56
CA PRO A 36 -2.81 -16.66 1.70
C PRO A 36 -3.94 -17.48 2.34
N GLU A 37 -3.71 -18.77 2.56
CA GLU A 37 -4.73 -19.73 3.02
C GLU A 37 -5.28 -19.41 4.41
N HIS A 38 -4.48 -18.79 5.27
CA HIS A 38 -4.87 -18.47 6.65
C HIS A 38 -5.88 -17.32 6.77
N LEU A 39 -6.16 -16.59 5.68
CA LEU A 39 -7.04 -15.43 5.70
C LEU A 39 -8.51 -15.84 5.69
N GLN A 40 -9.33 -15.12 6.46
CA GLN A 40 -10.78 -15.23 6.33
C GLN A 40 -11.32 -14.39 5.17
N ASN A 41 -12.60 -14.58 4.84
CA ASN A 41 -13.25 -13.80 3.79
C ASN A 41 -13.19 -12.29 4.09
N ASN A 42 -12.79 -11.50 3.08
CA ASN A 42 -12.55 -10.05 3.14
C ASN A 42 -11.34 -9.58 3.98
N GLU A 43 -10.55 -10.48 4.56
CA GLU A 43 -9.31 -10.09 5.22
C GLU A 43 -8.16 -9.97 4.23
N LYS A 44 -7.20 -9.10 4.58
CA LYS A 44 -5.93 -9.00 3.86
C LYS A 44 -4.72 -9.33 4.71
N GLY A 45 -4.83 -9.37 6.03
CA GLY A 45 -3.69 -9.55 6.94
C GLY A 45 -2.54 -8.57 6.65
N PHE A 46 -2.85 -7.34 6.22
CA PHE A 46 -1.89 -6.35 5.75
C PHE A 46 -2.26 -4.96 6.26
N LEU A 47 -1.28 -4.26 6.82
CA LEU A 47 -1.42 -2.93 7.40
C LEU A 47 -0.39 -1.97 6.80
N VAL A 48 -0.82 -0.75 6.53
CA VAL A 48 0.05 0.36 6.11
C VAL A 48 0.11 1.36 7.25
N ILE A 49 1.31 1.73 7.69
CA ILE A 49 1.54 2.76 8.70
C ILE A 49 2.18 3.96 8.02
N GLY A 50 1.55 5.11 8.14
CA GLY A 50 2.10 6.39 7.68
C GLY A 50 2.94 7.05 8.77
N TYR A 51 4.19 7.38 8.45
CA TYR A 51 5.11 8.13 9.31
C TYR A 51 5.26 9.58 8.82
N GLY A 52 6.11 10.35 9.50
CA GLY A 52 6.49 11.69 9.09
C GLY A 52 5.29 12.62 8.97
N LYS A 53 5.22 13.37 7.86
CA LYS A 53 4.17 14.36 7.62
C LYS A 53 2.78 13.74 7.45
N LEU A 54 2.70 12.54 6.87
CA LEU A 54 1.45 11.81 6.75
C LEU A 54 0.94 11.43 8.15
N GLY A 55 1.80 10.85 8.99
CA GLY A 55 1.44 10.48 10.36
C GLY A 55 1.12 11.68 11.27
N GLY A 56 1.70 12.85 10.98
CA GLY A 56 1.44 14.10 11.69
C GLY A 56 0.26 14.93 11.18
N ILE A 57 -0.40 14.52 10.08
CA ILE A 57 -1.47 15.29 9.41
C ILE A 57 -0.95 16.67 8.90
N GLU A 58 0.32 16.71 8.49
CA GLU A 58 1.02 17.93 8.05
C GLU A 58 1.47 17.83 6.58
N LEU A 59 0.72 17.10 5.75
CA LEU A 59 1.05 16.94 4.34
C LEU A 59 0.95 18.27 3.57
N GLY A 60 2.05 18.61 2.89
CA GLY A 60 2.09 19.64 1.85
C GLY A 60 2.10 19.04 0.44
N TYR A 61 1.87 19.88 -0.59
CA TYR A 61 1.72 19.45 -2.00
C TYR A 61 2.87 18.64 -2.61
N LYS A 62 4.09 18.75 -2.07
CA LYS A 62 5.29 18.04 -2.53
C LYS A 62 5.87 17.15 -1.43
N SER A 63 5.03 16.65 -0.55
CA SER A 63 5.49 15.77 0.52
C SER A 63 5.56 14.34 0.03
N ASP A 64 6.62 13.66 0.42
CA ASP A 64 6.78 12.24 0.21
C ASP A 64 5.90 11.46 1.18
N LEU A 65 5.61 10.20 0.86
CA LEU A 65 4.89 9.29 1.73
C LEU A 65 5.87 8.33 2.40
N ASP A 66 6.09 8.53 3.69
CA ASP A 66 6.86 7.63 4.54
C ASP A 66 5.96 6.48 5.00
N LEU A 67 6.11 5.28 4.42
CA LEU A 67 5.22 4.15 4.73
C LEU A 67 6.00 2.94 5.27
N VAL A 68 5.42 2.29 6.28
CA VAL A 68 5.84 0.98 6.77
C VAL A 68 4.72 -0.02 6.54
N PHE A 69 5.06 -1.21 6.04
CA PHE A 69 4.11 -2.28 5.81
C PHE A 69 4.27 -3.38 6.85
N LEU A 70 3.17 -3.74 7.49
CA LEU A 70 3.09 -4.89 8.39
C LEU A 70 2.12 -5.93 7.81
N TYR A 71 2.34 -7.18 8.15
CA TYR A 71 1.45 -8.26 7.76
C TYR A 71 1.48 -9.38 8.82
N ASP A 72 0.43 -10.20 8.81
CA ASP A 72 0.37 -11.37 9.69
C ASP A 72 1.30 -12.46 9.16
N ALA A 73 2.42 -12.66 9.87
CA ALA A 73 3.48 -13.60 9.50
C ALA A 73 3.13 -15.06 9.88
N VAL A 74 1.96 -15.51 9.45
CA VAL A 74 1.50 -16.90 9.65
C VAL A 74 2.08 -17.78 8.53
N GLU A 75 2.86 -18.79 8.92
CA GLU A 75 3.40 -19.78 7.98
C GLU A 75 2.27 -20.51 7.25
N SER A 76 2.16 -20.25 5.96
CA SER A 76 1.10 -20.77 5.09
C SER A 76 1.47 -20.54 3.63
N GLN A 77 0.65 -21.10 2.72
CA GLN A 77 0.80 -20.90 1.28
C GLN A 77 -0.43 -20.18 0.70
N THR A 78 -0.28 -19.71 -0.53
CA THR A 78 -1.37 -19.11 -1.29
C THR A 78 -2.23 -20.15 -2.00
N THR A 79 -3.53 -19.90 -2.11
CA THR A 79 -4.49 -20.79 -2.77
C THR A 79 -5.34 -20.04 -3.81
N GLY A 80 -5.81 -20.75 -4.84
CA GLY A 80 -6.66 -20.20 -5.90
C GLY A 80 -5.94 -19.43 -7.02
N GLY A 81 -4.61 -19.38 -7.00
CA GLY A 81 -3.78 -18.73 -8.03
C GLY A 81 -3.28 -19.64 -9.15
N LYS A 82 -2.62 -19.03 -10.15
CA LYS A 82 -1.90 -19.76 -11.22
C LYS A 82 -0.60 -20.39 -10.73
N LYS A 83 -0.01 -19.83 -9.67
CA LYS A 83 1.23 -20.31 -9.05
C LYS A 83 1.13 -20.15 -7.53
N VAL A 84 1.38 -21.22 -6.81
CA VAL A 84 1.46 -21.22 -5.34
C VAL A 84 2.82 -20.68 -4.89
N ILE A 85 2.78 -19.82 -3.88
CA ILE A 85 3.93 -19.24 -3.17
C ILE A 85 3.64 -19.15 -1.67
N ASP A 86 4.70 -19.03 -0.87
CA ASP A 86 4.59 -18.79 0.58
C ASP A 86 3.97 -17.42 0.88
N SER A 87 3.20 -17.33 1.96
CA SER A 87 2.50 -16.09 2.36
C SER A 87 3.46 -14.92 2.60
N ASN A 88 4.64 -15.15 3.18
CA ASN A 88 5.66 -14.11 3.32
C ASN A 88 6.11 -13.56 1.95
N GLN A 89 6.27 -14.44 0.96
CA GLN A 89 6.61 -14.02 -0.40
C GLN A 89 5.46 -13.27 -1.08
N PHE A 90 4.21 -13.64 -0.78
CA PHE A 90 3.03 -12.92 -1.27
C PHE A 90 3.02 -11.47 -0.77
N TYR A 91 3.20 -11.25 0.54
CA TYR A 91 3.22 -9.90 1.12
C TYR A 91 4.42 -9.06 0.66
N LEU A 92 5.59 -9.66 0.49
CA LEU A 92 6.75 -8.97 -0.11
C LEU A 92 6.44 -8.49 -1.53
N ARG A 93 5.79 -9.33 -2.35
CA ARG A 93 5.37 -8.95 -3.71
C ARG A 93 4.27 -7.88 -3.68
N LEU A 94 3.36 -7.94 -2.72
CA LEU A 94 2.34 -6.90 -2.51
C LEU A 94 2.98 -5.54 -2.21
N ALA A 95 3.90 -5.49 -1.23
CA ALA A 95 4.63 -4.28 -0.89
C ALA A 95 5.40 -3.71 -2.08
N GLN A 96 6.16 -4.55 -2.80
CA GLN A 96 6.86 -4.14 -4.04
C GLN A 96 5.89 -3.59 -5.09
N LYS A 97 4.70 -4.18 -5.20
CA LYS A 97 3.70 -3.74 -6.16
C LYS A 97 3.09 -2.40 -5.79
N ILE A 98 2.83 -2.16 -4.50
CA ILE A 98 2.37 -0.87 -3.98
C ILE A 98 3.39 0.23 -4.31
N VAL A 99 4.66 0.01 -3.96
CA VAL A 99 5.77 0.95 -4.26
C VAL A 99 5.88 1.21 -5.76
N SER A 100 5.76 0.16 -6.58
CA SER A 100 5.75 0.30 -8.04
C SER A 100 4.59 1.16 -8.53
N ILE A 101 3.36 0.98 -8.03
CA ILE A 101 2.21 1.78 -8.46
C ILE A 101 2.41 3.27 -8.14
N PHE A 102 2.96 3.60 -6.97
CA PHE A 102 3.25 4.99 -6.60
C PHE A 102 4.31 5.65 -7.51
N SER A 103 5.33 4.89 -7.89
CA SER A 103 6.50 5.38 -8.62
C SER A 103 6.43 5.27 -10.15
N ILE A 104 5.40 4.60 -10.70
CA ILE A 104 5.23 4.49 -12.15
C ILE A 104 5.00 5.90 -12.74
N ASN A 105 5.85 6.25 -13.71
CA ASN A 105 5.67 7.47 -14.49
C ASN A 105 4.63 7.23 -15.60
N THR A 106 3.50 7.93 -15.50
CA THR A 106 2.44 7.90 -16.51
C THR A 106 2.44 9.19 -17.34
N SER A 107 1.56 9.31 -18.34
CA SER A 107 1.39 10.57 -19.06
C SER A 107 0.93 11.74 -18.17
N ALA A 108 0.38 11.45 -16.98
CA ALA A 108 -0.01 12.45 -15.99
C ALA A 108 1.07 12.69 -14.90
N GLY A 109 2.25 12.09 -15.04
CA GLY A 109 3.32 12.11 -14.05
C GLY A 109 3.29 10.92 -13.08
N VAL A 110 3.94 11.09 -11.93
CA VAL A 110 3.99 10.12 -10.82
C VAL A 110 2.94 10.45 -9.76
N LEU A 111 2.52 9.46 -8.98
CA LEU A 111 1.45 9.63 -7.99
C LEU A 111 1.97 10.28 -6.70
N TYR A 112 2.92 9.62 -6.04
CA TYR A 112 3.68 10.13 -4.89
C TYR A 112 5.08 9.49 -4.91
N GLU A 113 6.09 10.20 -4.44
CA GLU A 113 7.35 9.57 -4.06
C GLU A 113 7.11 8.85 -2.72
N ALA A 114 7.22 7.52 -2.73
CA ALA A 114 7.02 6.69 -1.56
C ALA A 114 8.38 6.27 -1.00
N ASP A 115 8.73 6.78 0.18
CA ASP A 115 9.97 6.42 0.88
C ASP A 115 9.71 5.25 1.85
N MET A 116 10.57 4.23 1.76
CA MET A 116 10.48 2.99 2.53
C MET A 116 11.73 2.76 3.40
N ARG A 117 12.59 3.78 3.57
CA ARG A 117 13.94 3.66 4.17
C ARG A 117 13.99 3.86 5.70
N LEU A 118 12.85 3.94 6.36
CA LEU A 118 12.74 4.28 7.79
C LEU A 118 13.60 3.38 8.69
#